data_AF-A0A966X0P5-F1
#
_entry.id   AF-A0A966X0P5-F1
#
_cell.length_a   1.000
_cell.length_b   1.000
_cell.length_c   1.000
_cell.angle_alpha   90.00
_cell.angle_beta   90.00
_cell.angle_gamma   90.00
#
_symmetry.space_group_name_H-M   'P 1'
#
loop_
_entity.id
_entity.type
_entity.pdbx_description
1 polymer ?
#
loop_
_entity_poly.entity_id
_entity_poly.type
_entity_poly.pdbx_seq_one_letter_code
_entity_poly.pdbx_strand_id
1 'polypeptide(L)'
;KSYENFVNEFPERTNINIVGIRPLRGVGCWIVDPGVVYIAIDNMFGGEGRLPPKLGLREYTATELRIIRRLVDALLSEYEKAWKAVYEIKFDFMRQETNFGFAKITSPSEMVLHSKFTIEINGRPGDVDLCIPFWVLEPVKSILYNNMQGFASEPDEHWANLLSDQVHEAPVTAVAVLARKQMLLGEIASLSVGEIIPIEIMDPITVYVDGLPVIRGQYGVKNGRYSVKIQTIQHPAEFLKSPLESARLGPSMMRGAEQGELYEQFSDGALNISDGASAQAVSPGDLAKPVVSDTINSLADTLVAKS
;
A
#
# COMPACT_ATOMS: atom_id res chain seq x y z
N LYS A 1 24.55 -16.20 -7.04
CA LYS A 1 25.73 -17.09 -6.85
C LYS A 1 26.01 -17.23 -5.35
N SER A 2 26.79 -18.23 -4.89
CA SER A 2 27.17 -18.31 -3.48
C SER A 2 28.14 -17.18 -3.11
N TYR A 3 28.14 -16.78 -1.84
CA TYR A 3 29.06 -15.76 -1.33
C TYR A 3 30.52 -16.21 -1.46
N GLU A 4 30.80 -17.49 -1.25
CA GLU A 4 32.15 -18.06 -1.46
C GLU A 4 32.65 -17.86 -2.90
N ASN A 5 31.82 -18.18 -3.89
CA ASN A 5 32.19 -17.99 -5.30
C ASN A 5 32.37 -16.51 -5.63
N PHE A 6 31.55 -15.64 -5.03
CA PHE A 6 31.71 -14.19 -5.17
C PHE A 6 33.05 -13.70 -4.62
N VAL A 7 33.44 -14.12 -3.42
CA VAL A 7 34.72 -13.73 -2.80
C VAL A 7 35.92 -14.17 -3.66
N ASN A 8 35.85 -15.36 -4.26
CA ASN A 8 36.91 -15.91 -5.11
C ASN A 8 37.09 -15.16 -6.45
N GLU A 9 36.17 -14.27 -6.84
CA GLU A 9 36.31 -13.43 -8.04
C GLU A 9 37.25 -12.25 -7.82
N PHE A 10 37.58 -11.90 -6.57
CA PHE A 10 38.37 -10.73 -6.22
C PHE A 10 39.77 -11.11 -5.71
N PRO A 11 40.76 -10.21 -5.87
CA PRO A 11 42.06 -10.37 -5.24
C PRO A 11 41.97 -10.42 -3.71
N GLU A 12 42.98 -11.01 -3.06
CA GLU A 12 43.04 -11.11 -1.59
C GLU A 12 42.92 -9.76 -0.86
N ARG A 13 43.35 -8.68 -1.51
CA ARG A 13 43.21 -7.31 -1.02
C ARG A 13 42.42 -6.49 -2.02
N THR A 14 41.26 -5.99 -1.58
CA THR A 14 40.42 -5.09 -2.36
C THR A 14 39.75 -4.06 -1.44
N ASN A 15 39.18 -3.00 -2.00
CA ASN A 15 38.47 -1.99 -1.22
C ASN A 15 37.03 -2.44 -0.97
N ILE A 16 36.68 -2.84 0.26
CA ILE A 16 35.35 -3.34 0.60
C ILE A 16 34.67 -2.36 1.54
N ASN A 17 33.52 -1.83 1.15
CA ASN A 17 32.74 -0.89 1.95
C ASN A 17 31.46 -1.56 2.42
N ILE A 18 31.33 -1.77 3.72
CA ILE A 18 30.18 -2.44 4.32
C ILE A 18 29.12 -1.41 4.66
N VAL A 19 27.91 -1.68 4.21
CA VAL A 19 26.77 -0.77 4.33
C VAL A 19 25.57 -1.51 4.92
N GLY A 20 24.94 -0.91 5.93
CA GLY A 20 23.61 -1.32 6.38
C GLY A 20 22.55 -0.81 5.41
N ILE A 21 21.47 -1.57 5.22
CA ILE A 21 20.41 -1.24 4.26
C ILE A 21 19.10 -1.09 5.03
N ARG A 22 18.61 0.12 5.28
CA ARG A 22 17.31 0.38 5.94
C ARG A 22 16.21 0.63 4.91
N PRO A 23 14.93 0.29 5.19
CA PRO A 23 14.41 -0.40 6.39
C PRO A 23 14.60 -1.93 6.35
N LEU A 24 15.28 -2.45 5.33
CA LEU A 24 15.63 -3.86 5.28
C LEU A 24 16.51 -4.23 6.49
N ARG A 25 16.51 -5.49 6.90
CA ARG A 25 17.39 -5.95 7.96
C ARG A 25 18.53 -6.68 7.30
N GLY A 26 19.75 -6.15 7.40
CA GLY A 26 20.93 -6.77 6.84
C GLY A 26 21.99 -5.77 6.37
N VAL A 27 23.10 -6.32 5.89
CA VAL A 27 24.23 -5.57 5.37
C VAL A 27 24.54 -6.02 3.96
N GLY A 28 24.98 -5.08 3.13
CA GLY A 28 25.61 -5.34 1.84
C GLY A 28 27.05 -4.82 1.83
N CYS A 29 27.76 -5.05 0.74
CA CYS A 29 29.04 -4.40 0.51
C CYS A 29 29.19 -3.87 -0.91
N TRP A 30 29.92 -2.77 -1.02
CA TRP A 30 30.37 -2.17 -2.26
C TRP A 30 31.88 -2.36 -2.38
N ILE A 31 32.31 -3.03 -3.44
CA ILE A 31 33.70 -3.20 -3.79
C ILE A 31 34.04 -2.22 -4.91
N VAL A 32 35.12 -1.48 -4.72
CA VAL A 32 35.61 -0.52 -5.72
C VAL A 32 36.96 -1.02 -6.19
N ASP A 33 37.10 -1.19 -7.51
CA ASP A 33 38.38 -1.59 -8.08
C ASP A 33 39.48 -0.56 -7.73
N PRO A 34 40.69 -1.00 -7.34
CA PRO A 34 41.79 -0.09 -7.01
C PRO A 34 42.13 0.90 -8.13
N GLY A 35 41.89 0.54 -9.40
CA GLY A 35 42.04 1.44 -10.53
C GLY A 35 41.09 2.63 -10.48
N VAL A 36 39.82 2.40 -10.13
CA VAL A 36 38.82 3.47 -9.92
C VAL A 36 39.26 4.38 -8.79
N VAL A 37 39.67 3.80 -7.66
CA VAL A 37 40.13 4.55 -6.49
C VAL A 37 41.31 5.46 -6.86
N TYR A 38 42.30 4.91 -7.57
CA TYR A 38 43.48 5.66 -7.99
C TYR A 38 43.13 6.83 -8.90
N ILE A 39 42.27 6.61 -9.90
CA ILE A 39 41.82 7.66 -10.83
C ILE A 39 41.04 8.74 -10.07
N ALA A 40 40.18 8.36 -9.13
CA ALA A 40 39.43 9.30 -8.29
C ALA A 40 40.38 10.17 -7.44
N ILE A 41 41.41 9.58 -6.84
CA ILE A 41 42.43 10.31 -6.08
C ILE A 41 43.20 11.27 -6.98
N ASP A 42 43.72 10.81 -8.12
CA ASP A 42 44.50 11.65 -9.05
C ASP A 42 43.70 12.87 -9.49
N ASN A 43 42.44 12.67 -9.89
CA ASN A 43 41.53 13.74 -10.30
C ASN A 43 41.25 14.75 -9.16
N MET A 44 41.12 14.28 -7.91
CA MET A 44 40.89 15.18 -6.77
C MET A 44 42.10 16.07 -6.44
N PHE A 45 43.31 15.65 -6.81
CA PHE A 45 44.53 16.43 -6.64
C PHE A 45 44.94 17.22 -7.89
N GLY A 46 44.08 17.27 -8.91
CA GLY A 46 44.32 18.01 -10.16
C GLY A 46 45.20 17.26 -11.16
N GLY A 47 45.38 15.96 -10.98
CA GLY A 47 45.98 15.09 -11.98
C GLY A 47 45.03 14.83 -13.15
N GLU A 48 45.59 14.48 -14.30
CA GLU A 48 44.80 14.20 -15.52
C GLU A 48 44.25 12.76 -15.54
N GLY A 49 44.46 11.95 -14.50
CA GLY A 49 44.07 10.53 -14.47
C GLY A 49 44.92 9.64 -15.39
N ARG A 50 46.02 10.18 -15.94
CA ARG A 50 46.85 9.54 -17.00
C ARG A 50 47.91 8.61 -16.46
N LEU A 51 48.24 8.65 -15.17
CA LEU A 51 49.21 7.73 -14.59
C LEU A 51 48.56 6.35 -14.42
N PRO A 52 49.13 5.26 -14.94
CA PRO A 52 48.58 3.92 -14.68
C PRO A 52 48.58 3.69 -13.17
N PRO A 53 47.50 3.12 -12.60
CA PRO A 53 47.45 2.84 -11.18
C PRO A 53 48.64 1.95 -10.82
N LYS A 54 49.48 2.41 -9.88
CA LYS A 54 50.44 1.53 -9.24
C LYS A 54 49.64 0.59 -8.35
N LEU A 55 49.16 -0.51 -8.94
CA LEU A 55 48.54 -1.64 -8.25
C LEU A 55 49.60 -2.26 -7.33
N GLY A 56 49.79 -1.66 -6.17
CA GLY A 56 50.64 -2.15 -5.09
C GLY A 56 49.80 -2.67 -3.94
N LEU A 57 50.33 -3.62 -3.20
CA LEU A 57 49.77 -4.16 -1.94
C LEU A 57 49.77 -3.13 -0.78
N ARG A 58 49.85 -1.83 -1.08
CA ARG A 58 49.96 -0.77 -0.09
C ARG A 58 48.57 -0.45 0.48
N GLU A 59 48.53 -0.21 1.78
CA GLU A 59 47.33 0.26 2.47
C GLU A 59 47.05 1.73 2.15
N TYR A 60 45.76 2.05 1.97
CA TYR A 60 45.31 3.43 1.74
C TYR A 60 45.61 4.30 2.96
N THR A 61 46.14 5.49 2.70
CA THR A 61 46.36 6.53 3.71
C THR A 61 45.04 7.14 4.18
N ALA A 62 45.04 7.80 5.34
CA ALA A 62 43.85 8.45 5.89
C ALA A 62 43.18 9.46 4.94
N THR A 63 43.98 10.15 4.11
CA THR A 63 43.44 11.09 3.11
C THR A 63 42.78 10.35 1.95
N GLU A 64 43.40 9.28 1.46
CA GLU A 64 42.84 8.45 0.38
C GLU A 64 41.55 7.76 0.84
N LEU A 65 41.50 7.27 2.08
CA LEU A 65 40.27 6.72 2.68
C LEU A 65 39.12 7.74 2.70
N ARG A 66 39.40 9.02 2.98
CA ARG A 66 38.37 10.07 2.93
C ARG A 66 37.86 10.32 1.51
N ILE A 67 38.71 10.16 0.50
CA ILE A 67 38.32 10.30 -0.91
C ILE A 67 37.44 9.12 -1.33
N ILE A 68 37.87 7.89 -0.99
CA ILE A 68 37.09 6.66 -1.21
C ILE A 68 35.72 6.78 -0.54
N ARG A 69 35.68 7.28 0.71
CA ARG A 69 34.43 7.50 1.43
C ARG A 69 33.45 8.39 0.66
N ARG A 70 33.94 9.50 0.10
CA ARG A 70 33.14 10.43 -0.71
C ARG A 70 32.65 9.78 -2.00
N LEU A 71 33.50 8.99 -2.66
CA LEU A 71 33.13 8.25 -3.87
C LEU A 71 32.00 7.25 -3.57
N VAL A 72 32.15 6.47 -2.50
CA VAL A 72 31.16 5.49 -2.06
C VAL A 72 29.87 6.19 -1.65
N ASP A 73 29.91 7.30 -0.92
CA ASP A 73 28.71 8.05 -0.55
C ASP A 73 27.94 8.58 -1.77
N ALA A 74 28.65 8.99 -2.83
CA ALA A 74 28.02 9.37 -4.10
C ALA A 74 27.33 8.17 -4.76
N LEU A 75 28.01 7.01 -4.85
CA LEU A 75 27.43 5.77 -5.38
C LEU A 75 26.19 5.34 -4.60
N LEU A 76 26.25 5.38 -3.27
CA LEU A 76 25.12 5.06 -2.41
C LEU A 76 23.94 6.00 -2.67
N SER A 77 24.19 7.31 -2.72
CA SER A 77 23.12 8.29 -2.95
C SER A 77 22.42 8.09 -4.30
N GLU A 78 23.18 7.83 -5.37
CA GLU A 78 22.59 7.56 -6.68
C GLU A 78 21.84 6.22 -6.71
N TYR A 79 22.36 5.20 -6.03
CA TYR A 79 21.69 3.91 -5.93
C TYR A 79 20.39 4.00 -5.12
N GLU A 80 20.35 4.78 -4.03
CA GLU A 80 19.10 5.07 -3.30
C GLU A 80 18.05 5.73 -4.19
N LYS A 81 18.45 6.72 -5.01
CA LYS A 81 17.54 7.39 -5.93
C LYS A 81 16.95 6.42 -6.94
N ALA A 82 17.76 5.52 -7.50
CA ALA A 82 17.31 4.50 -8.43
C ALA A 82 16.26 3.55 -7.80
N TRP A 83 16.42 3.24 -6.50
CA TRP A 83 15.49 2.37 -5.78
C TRP A 83 14.17 3.03 -5.40
N LYS A 84 14.08 4.37 -5.36
CA LYS A 84 12.85 5.09 -4.96
C LYS A 84 11.60 4.67 -5.72
N ALA A 85 11.73 4.31 -7.00
CA ALA A 85 10.59 3.89 -7.83
C ALA A 85 10.00 2.54 -7.40
N VAL A 86 10.79 1.69 -6.74
CA VAL A 86 10.40 0.33 -6.35
C VAL A 86 10.14 0.25 -4.86
N TYR A 87 11.11 0.69 -4.05
CA TYR A 87 11.07 0.63 -2.60
C TYR A 87 12.09 1.61 -2.01
N GLU A 88 11.66 2.51 -1.13
CA GLU A 88 12.56 3.49 -0.53
C GLU A 88 13.55 2.79 0.42
N ILE A 89 14.82 2.73 0.00
CA ILE A 89 15.93 2.24 0.80
C ILE A 89 16.91 3.35 1.15
N LYS A 90 17.57 3.19 2.28
CA LYS A 90 18.63 4.04 2.80
C LYS A 90 19.85 3.20 3.14
N PHE A 91 21.01 3.63 2.69
CA PHE A 91 22.28 3.00 3.02
C PHE A 91 22.99 3.77 4.12
N ASP A 92 23.41 3.04 5.15
CA ASP A 92 24.26 3.57 6.20
C ASP A 92 25.62 2.92 6.10
N PHE A 93 26.65 3.70 5.80
CA PHE A 93 27.99 3.18 5.86
C PHE A 93 28.37 2.81 7.29
N MET A 94 28.92 1.61 7.43
CA MET A 94 29.32 1.08 8.72
C MET A 94 30.83 1.15 8.87
N ARG A 95 31.56 0.52 7.95
CA ARG A 95 33.03 0.44 7.97
C ARG A 95 33.58 0.04 6.61
N GLN A 96 34.89 0.18 6.49
CA GLN A 96 35.64 -0.26 5.33
C GLN A 96 36.64 -1.35 5.74
N GLU A 97 36.78 -2.36 4.90
CA GLU A 97 37.70 -3.48 5.07
C GLU A 97 38.56 -3.63 3.82
N THR A 98 39.72 -4.27 3.98
CA THR A 98 40.62 -4.59 2.85
C THR A 98 40.62 -6.06 2.46
N ASN A 99 39.99 -6.91 3.27
CA ASN A 99 40.00 -8.37 3.09
C ASN A 99 38.64 -8.97 3.49
N PHE A 100 38.13 -9.89 2.66
CA PHE A 100 36.83 -10.54 2.87
C PHE A 100 36.74 -11.38 4.16
N GLY A 101 37.87 -11.85 4.68
CA GLY A 101 37.95 -12.57 5.95
C GLY A 101 37.46 -11.77 7.16
N PHE A 102 37.58 -10.44 7.11
CA PHE A 102 37.06 -9.51 8.12
C PHE A 102 35.73 -8.86 7.74
N ALA A 103 35.44 -8.78 6.43
CA ALA A 103 34.19 -8.18 5.97
C ALA A 103 32.96 -9.01 6.35
N LYS A 104 33.01 -10.34 6.11
CA LYS A 104 31.98 -11.35 6.43
C LYS A 104 30.55 -10.77 6.53
N ILE A 105 30.01 -10.33 5.39
CA ILE A 105 28.64 -9.83 5.33
C ILE A 105 27.59 -10.94 5.48
N THR A 106 27.96 -12.18 5.12
CA THR A 106 27.10 -13.34 5.26
C THR A 106 27.87 -14.66 5.26
N SER A 107 27.18 -15.80 5.45
CA SER A 107 27.80 -17.13 5.46
C SER A 107 28.29 -17.54 4.05
N PRO A 108 29.43 -18.26 3.92
CA PRO A 108 30.00 -18.63 2.60
C PRO A 108 29.02 -19.37 1.67
N SER A 109 28.16 -20.23 2.22
CA SER A 109 27.20 -21.03 1.46
C SER A 109 25.93 -20.27 1.06
N GLU A 110 25.73 -19.05 1.56
CA GLU A 110 24.51 -18.28 1.25
C GLU A 110 24.56 -17.67 -0.15
N MET A 111 23.37 -17.51 -0.74
CA MET A 111 23.24 -16.85 -2.03
C MET A 111 23.32 -15.33 -1.90
N VAL A 112 24.08 -14.73 -2.81
CA VAL A 112 24.21 -13.28 -2.95
C VAL A 112 23.78 -12.82 -4.33
N LEU A 113 23.15 -11.63 -4.35
CA LEU A 113 22.97 -10.81 -5.52
C LEU A 113 24.27 -10.03 -5.75
N HIS A 114 24.92 -10.29 -6.88
CA HIS A 114 26.08 -9.54 -7.34
C HIS A 114 25.66 -8.70 -8.56
N SER A 115 25.78 -7.38 -8.44
CA SER A 115 25.65 -6.43 -9.57
C SER A 115 26.99 -5.78 -9.84
N LYS A 116 27.47 -5.89 -11.08
CA LYS A 116 28.74 -5.30 -11.53
C LYS A 116 28.46 -4.06 -12.37
N PHE A 117 29.07 -2.94 -12.00
CA PHE A 117 28.97 -1.66 -12.70
C PHE A 117 30.33 -1.29 -13.27
N THR A 118 30.43 -1.21 -14.59
CA THR A 118 31.62 -0.66 -15.24
C THR A 118 31.42 0.83 -15.43
N ILE A 119 32.27 1.63 -14.81
CA ILE A 119 32.28 3.09 -14.92
C ILE A 119 33.51 3.53 -15.71
N GLU A 120 33.38 4.61 -16.48
CA GLU A 120 34.47 5.18 -17.24
C GLU A 120 34.80 6.58 -16.72
N ILE A 121 36.05 6.80 -16.33
CA ILE A 121 36.55 8.09 -15.85
C ILE A 121 37.75 8.48 -16.71
N ASN A 122 37.69 9.61 -17.40
CA ASN A 122 38.76 10.13 -18.27
C ASN A 122 39.28 9.11 -19.29
N GLY A 123 38.39 8.32 -19.93
CA GLY A 123 38.78 7.33 -20.93
C GLY A 123 39.28 6.00 -20.37
N ARG A 124 39.17 5.79 -19.05
CA ARG A 124 39.58 4.54 -18.39
C ARG A 124 38.38 3.84 -17.76
N PRO A 125 38.11 2.58 -18.16
CA PRO A 125 37.11 1.78 -17.51
C PRO A 125 37.63 1.32 -16.14
N GLY A 126 36.71 1.20 -15.20
CA GLY A 126 36.95 0.58 -13.90
C GLY A 126 35.66 0.02 -13.34
N ASP A 127 35.78 -1.04 -12.57
CA ASP A 127 34.63 -1.79 -12.09
C ASP A 127 34.30 -1.44 -10.63
N VAL A 128 33.00 -1.42 -10.35
CA VAL A 128 32.42 -1.28 -9.02
C VAL A 128 31.40 -2.39 -8.86
N ASP A 129 31.55 -3.19 -7.82
CA ASP A 129 30.72 -4.37 -7.60
C ASP A 129 29.89 -4.19 -6.33
N LEU A 130 28.59 -4.43 -6.45
CA LEU A 130 27.63 -4.45 -5.35
C LEU A 130 27.29 -5.90 -5.00
N CYS A 131 27.41 -6.24 -3.73
CA CYS A 131 27.00 -7.54 -3.21
C CYS A 131 26.01 -7.37 -2.06
N ILE A 132 24.82 -7.97 -2.23
CA ILE A 132 23.76 -7.98 -1.22
C ILE A 132 23.35 -9.45 -0.99
N PRO A 133 23.35 -9.95 0.26
CA PRO A 133 22.81 -11.27 0.55
C PRO A 133 21.33 -11.37 0.17
N PHE A 134 20.94 -12.47 -0.46
CA PHE A 134 19.61 -12.60 -1.05
C PHE A 134 18.48 -12.49 0.00
N TRP A 135 18.71 -12.97 1.22
CA TRP A 135 17.75 -12.89 2.32
C TRP A 135 17.41 -11.45 2.73
N VAL A 136 18.29 -10.48 2.49
CA VAL A 136 18.01 -9.05 2.77
C VAL A 136 16.91 -8.51 1.85
N LEU A 137 16.81 -9.05 0.63
CA LEU A 137 15.82 -8.65 -0.38
C LEU A 137 14.52 -9.46 -0.30
N GLU A 138 14.45 -10.48 0.56
CA GLU A 138 13.28 -11.34 0.70
C GLU A 138 11.98 -10.55 1.02
N PRO A 139 11.99 -9.54 1.92
CA PRO A 139 10.78 -8.77 2.22
C PRO A 139 10.21 -7.97 1.04
N VAL A 140 11.05 -7.60 0.08
CA VAL A 140 10.67 -6.78 -1.09
C VAL A 140 10.51 -7.61 -2.36
N LYS A 141 10.64 -8.94 -2.24
CA LYS A 141 10.58 -9.88 -3.37
C LYS A 141 9.29 -9.75 -4.17
N SER A 142 8.13 -9.68 -3.51
CA SER A 142 6.83 -9.56 -4.19
C SER A 142 6.69 -8.26 -5.00
N ILE A 143 7.19 -7.15 -4.45
CA ILE A 143 7.19 -5.84 -5.10
C ILE A 143 8.09 -5.86 -6.34
N LEU A 144 9.24 -6.52 -6.27
CA LEU A 144 10.16 -6.66 -7.40
C LEU A 144 9.54 -7.48 -8.55
N TYR A 145 8.84 -8.58 -8.25
CA TYR A 145 8.15 -9.39 -9.26
C TYR A 145 6.97 -8.65 -9.91
N ASN A 146 6.24 -7.85 -9.14
CA ASN A 146 5.11 -7.07 -9.65
C ASN A 146 5.58 -5.91 -10.53
N ASN A 147 6.67 -5.22 -10.14
CA ASN A 147 7.23 -4.13 -10.95
C ASN A 147 7.87 -4.62 -12.26
N MET A 148 8.33 -5.87 -12.35
CA MET A 148 8.78 -6.46 -13.63
C MET A 148 7.67 -6.57 -14.68
N GLN A 149 6.39 -6.63 -14.27
CA GLN A 149 5.26 -6.54 -15.20
C GLN A 149 4.94 -5.07 -15.57
N GLY A 150 5.27 -4.12 -14.69
CA GLY A 150 5.05 -2.68 -14.87
C GLY A 150 6.04 -1.96 -15.80
N PHE A 151 7.25 -2.49 -16.02
CA PHE A 151 8.18 -1.92 -17.02
C PHE A 151 7.76 -2.17 -18.48
N ALA A 152 6.71 -2.97 -18.71
CA ALA A 152 6.17 -3.27 -20.05
C ALA A 152 4.88 -2.50 -20.39
N SER A 153 4.41 -1.58 -19.55
CA SER A 153 3.23 -0.79 -19.90
C SER A 153 3.23 0.52 -19.14
N GLU A 154 3.39 1.62 -19.89
CA GLU A 154 2.48 2.75 -19.69
C GLU A 154 1.06 2.16 -19.53
N PRO A 155 0.23 2.60 -18.57
CA PRO A 155 -1.09 2.02 -18.38
C PRO A 155 -1.81 2.05 -19.72
N ASP A 156 -1.96 0.87 -20.33
CA ASP A 156 -2.49 0.76 -21.68
C ASP A 156 -3.94 1.24 -21.59
N GLU A 157 -4.21 2.46 -22.07
CA GLU A 157 -5.56 3.03 -22.11
C GLU A 157 -6.51 2.03 -22.79
N HIS A 158 -6.00 1.20 -23.70
CA HIS A 158 -6.74 0.11 -24.31
C HIS A 158 -7.15 -0.99 -23.30
N TRP A 159 -6.28 -1.41 -22.39
CA TRP A 159 -6.63 -2.39 -21.36
C TRP A 159 -7.59 -1.81 -20.33
N ALA A 160 -7.42 -0.54 -19.94
CA ALA A 160 -8.36 0.14 -19.04
C ALA A 160 -9.75 0.28 -19.69
N ASN A 161 -9.81 0.59 -20.99
CA ASN A 161 -11.06 0.64 -21.75
C ASN A 161 -11.67 -0.76 -21.92
N LEU A 162 -10.89 -1.77 -22.26
CA LEU A 162 -11.38 -3.16 -22.36
C LEU A 162 -11.89 -3.70 -21.02
N LEU A 163 -11.20 -3.40 -19.91
CA LEU A 163 -11.65 -3.78 -18.58
C LEU A 163 -12.94 -3.03 -18.20
N SER A 164 -13.02 -1.73 -18.51
CA SER A 164 -14.22 -0.93 -18.31
C SER A 164 -15.41 -1.49 -19.12
N ASP A 165 -15.16 -1.89 -20.37
CA ASP A 165 -16.16 -2.49 -21.26
C ASP A 165 -16.60 -3.86 -20.74
N GLN A 166 -15.67 -4.71 -20.31
CA GLN A 166 -15.99 -6.03 -19.74
C GLN A 166 -16.71 -5.95 -18.40
N VAL A 167 -16.41 -4.95 -17.56
CA VAL A 167 -17.14 -4.69 -16.31
C VAL A 167 -18.57 -4.18 -16.60
N HIS A 168 -18.76 -3.39 -17.67
CA HIS A 168 -20.10 -2.98 -18.11
C HIS A 168 -20.93 -4.11 -18.73
N GLU A 169 -20.28 -5.13 -19.32
CA GLU A 169 -20.97 -6.28 -19.93
C GLU A 169 -21.36 -7.38 -18.94
N ALA A 170 -20.92 -7.30 -17.68
CA ALA A 170 -21.26 -8.30 -16.67
C ALA A 170 -22.79 -8.32 -16.42
N PRO A 171 -23.50 -9.43 -16.74
CA PRO A 171 -24.94 -9.50 -16.56
C PRO A 171 -25.28 -9.56 -15.06
N VAL A 172 -25.86 -8.50 -14.53
CA VAL A 172 -26.38 -8.44 -13.16
C VAL A 172 -27.88 -8.74 -13.12
N THR A 173 -28.33 -9.47 -12.09
CA THR A 173 -29.75 -9.74 -11.92
C THR A 173 -30.39 -8.66 -11.06
N ALA A 174 -31.31 -7.91 -11.65
CA ALA A 174 -32.09 -6.90 -10.94
C ALA A 174 -33.48 -7.45 -10.57
N VAL A 175 -33.84 -7.40 -9.28
CA VAL A 175 -35.13 -7.84 -8.74
C VAL A 175 -35.82 -6.68 -8.05
N ALA A 176 -36.97 -6.27 -8.57
CA ALA A 176 -37.84 -5.26 -7.95
C ALA A 176 -38.83 -5.94 -7.00
N VAL A 177 -38.77 -5.60 -5.70
CA VAL A 177 -39.73 -6.13 -4.72
C VAL A 177 -40.93 -5.19 -4.64
N LEU A 178 -42.07 -5.62 -5.18
CA LEU A 178 -43.30 -4.82 -5.23
C LEU A 178 -44.02 -4.73 -3.88
N ALA A 179 -44.05 -5.84 -3.13
CA ALA A 179 -44.69 -5.90 -1.83
C ALA A 179 -44.03 -6.97 -0.96
N ARG A 180 -44.02 -6.74 0.36
CA ARG A 180 -43.69 -7.75 1.36
C ARG A 180 -44.85 -7.83 2.34
N LYS A 181 -45.42 -9.01 2.52
CA LYS A 181 -46.50 -9.25 3.48
C LYS A 181 -46.00 -10.18 4.58
N GLN A 182 -46.17 -9.76 5.84
CA GLN A 182 -45.94 -10.63 6.99
C GLN A 182 -47.24 -11.39 7.27
N MET A 183 -47.13 -12.70 7.47
CA MET A 183 -48.25 -13.61 7.78
C MET A 183 -47.81 -14.58 8.86
N LEU A 184 -48.74 -15.06 9.67
CA LEU A 184 -48.47 -16.07 10.68
C LEU A 184 -48.25 -17.43 10.00
N LEU A 185 -47.40 -18.28 10.60
CA LEU A 185 -47.10 -19.61 10.04
C LEU A 185 -48.35 -20.47 9.87
N GLY A 186 -49.31 -20.37 10.79
CA GLY A 186 -50.59 -21.07 10.71
C GLY A 186 -51.44 -20.62 9.51
N GLU A 187 -51.41 -19.33 9.18
CA GLU A 187 -52.12 -18.78 8.01
C GLU A 187 -51.49 -19.28 6.70
N ILE A 188 -50.16 -19.34 6.65
CA ILE A 188 -49.42 -19.88 5.50
C ILE A 188 -49.74 -21.36 5.30
N ALA A 189 -49.83 -22.13 6.39
CA ALA A 189 -50.15 -23.56 6.34
C ALA A 189 -51.60 -23.86 5.93
N SER A 190 -52.52 -22.91 6.14
CA SER A 190 -53.93 -23.03 5.74
C SER A 190 -54.25 -22.53 4.33
N LEU A 191 -53.26 -21.98 3.60
CA LEU A 191 -53.48 -21.44 2.26
C LEU A 191 -53.96 -22.53 1.29
N SER A 192 -55.05 -22.25 0.58
CA SER A 192 -55.60 -23.14 -0.43
C SER A 192 -55.24 -22.70 -1.85
N VAL A 193 -55.14 -23.65 -2.78
CA VAL A 193 -54.90 -23.33 -4.20
C VAL A 193 -56.05 -22.47 -4.72
N GLY A 194 -55.74 -21.26 -5.20
CA GLY A 194 -56.71 -20.29 -5.69
C GLY A 194 -57.07 -19.17 -4.70
N GLU A 195 -56.51 -19.19 -3.49
CA GLU A 195 -56.69 -18.14 -2.51
C GLU A 195 -55.97 -16.84 -2.92
N ILE A 196 -56.66 -15.71 -2.80
CA ILE A 196 -56.15 -14.39 -3.20
C ILE A 196 -55.51 -13.72 -1.99
N ILE A 197 -54.21 -13.46 -2.06
CA ILE A 197 -53.48 -12.72 -1.03
C ILE A 197 -53.50 -11.23 -1.41
N PRO A 198 -54.26 -10.38 -0.70
CA PRO A 198 -54.21 -8.95 -0.97
C PRO A 198 -52.82 -8.42 -0.60
N ILE A 199 -52.21 -7.72 -1.55
CA ILE A 199 -50.93 -7.02 -1.41
C ILE A 199 -51.14 -5.54 -1.71
N GLU A 200 -50.53 -4.67 -0.89
CA GLU A 200 -50.45 -3.24 -1.15
C GLU A 200 -49.03 -2.91 -1.60
N ILE A 201 -48.92 -2.25 -2.75
CA ILE A 201 -47.63 -1.78 -3.27
C ILE A 201 -47.36 -0.42 -2.63
N MET A 202 -46.30 -0.34 -1.83
CA MET A 202 -45.87 0.90 -1.21
C MET A 202 -44.75 1.54 -2.02
N ASP A 203 -44.96 2.77 -2.49
CA ASP A 203 -43.91 3.58 -3.09
C ASP A 203 -43.09 4.31 -2.02
N PRO A 204 -41.76 4.47 -2.19
CA PRO A 204 -40.97 3.94 -3.31
C PRO A 204 -40.60 2.46 -3.12
N ILE A 205 -40.73 1.69 -4.19
CA ILE A 205 -40.26 0.30 -4.24
C ILE A 205 -38.73 0.23 -4.27
N THR A 206 -38.18 -0.84 -3.71
CA THR A 206 -36.72 -1.07 -3.67
C THR A 206 -36.33 -2.13 -4.70
N VAL A 207 -35.35 -1.81 -5.55
CA VAL A 207 -34.75 -2.74 -6.50
C VAL A 207 -33.42 -3.22 -5.95
N TYR A 208 -33.26 -4.53 -5.96
CA TYR A 208 -32.06 -5.23 -5.55
C TYR A 208 -31.26 -5.63 -6.77
N VAL A 209 -29.96 -5.40 -6.76
CA VAL A 209 -29.01 -5.90 -7.75
C VAL A 209 -28.14 -6.92 -7.03
N ASP A 210 -28.20 -8.18 -7.47
CA ASP A 210 -27.52 -9.32 -6.82
C ASP A 210 -27.72 -9.38 -5.28
N GLY A 211 -28.95 -9.11 -4.84
CA GLY A 211 -29.35 -9.16 -3.43
C GLY A 211 -29.01 -7.90 -2.62
N LEU A 212 -28.31 -6.92 -3.19
CA LEU A 212 -28.04 -5.65 -2.54
C LEU A 212 -29.07 -4.59 -2.97
N PRO A 213 -29.66 -3.83 -2.04
CA PRO A 213 -30.53 -2.72 -2.41
C PRO A 213 -29.70 -1.61 -3.03
N VAL A 214 -30.08 -1.14 -4.23
CA VAL A 214 -29.33 -0.11 -4.98
C VAL A 214 -30.24 1.03 -5.44
N ILE A 215 -31.50 0.74 -5.78
CA ILE A 215 -32.38 1.73 -6.44
C ILE A 215 -33.68 1.87 -5.66
N ARG A 216 -34.14 3.11 -5.49
CA ARG A 216 -35.51 3.47 -5.11
C ARG A 216 -36.26 4.06 -6.30
N GLY A 217 -37.48 3.59 -6.51
CA GLY A 217 -38.28 4.02 -7.64
C GLY A 217 -39.77 3.84 -7.45
N GLN A 218 -40.53 4.33 -8.42
CA GLN A 218 -41.98 4.16 -8.49
C GLN A 218 -42.32 3.06 -9.48
N TYR A 219 -43.21 2.16 -9.07
CA TYR A 219 -43.74 1.16 -9.97
C TYR A 219 -44.72 1.78 -10.97
N GLY A 220 -44.69 1.34 -12.23
CA GLY A 220 -45.61 1.80 -13.26
C GLY A 220 -45.59 0.95 -14.52
N VAL A 221 -46.36 1.36 -15.52
CA VAL A 221 -46.44 0.68 -16.83
C VAL A 221 -46.00 1.65 -17.93
N LYS A 222 -45.04 1.21 -18.76
CA LYS A 222 -44.58 1.94 -19.95
C LYS A 222 -44.68 1.01 -21.16
N ASN A 223 -45.35 1.45 -22.22
CA ASN A 223 -45.56 0.67 -23.44
C ASN A 223 -46.14 -0.74 -23.19
N GLY A 224 -47.08 -0.86 -22.25
CA GLY A 224 -47.71 -2.14 -21.90
C GLY A 224 -46.84 -3.10 -21.08
N ARG A 225 -45.64 -2.67 -20.65
CA ARG A 225 -44.74 -3.45 -19.80
C ARG A 225 -44.57 -2.83 -18.43
N TYR A 226 -44.42 -3.69 -17.42
CA TYR A 226 -44.07 -3.24 -16.07
C TYR A 226 -42.70 -2.57 -16.09
N SER A 227 -42.62 -1.44 -15.41
CA SER A 227 -41.45 -0.57 -15.41
C SER A 227 -41.29 0.06 -14.03
N VAL A 228 -40.05 0.40 -13.69
CA VAL A 228 -39.73 1.12 -12.46
C VAL A 228 -39.13 2.46 -12.86
N LYS A 229 -39.78 3.56 -12.47
CA LYS A 229 -39.24 4.90 -12.64
C LYS A 229 -38.21 5.15 -11.55
N ILE A 230 -36.94 5.21 -11.94
CA ILE A 230 -35.82 5.48 -11.04
C ILE A 230 -35.99 6.88 -10.43
N GLN A 231 -36.01 6.96 -9.11
CA GLN A 231 -35.99 8.24 -8.38
C GLN A 231 -34.60 8.52 -7.81
N THR A 232 -33.96 7.50 -7.25
CA THR A 232 -32.64 7.65 -6.61
C THR A 232 -31.87 6.34 -6.72
N ILE A 233 -30.58 6.46 -7.02
CA ILE A 233 -29.60 5.38 -6.97
C ILE A 233 -28.69 5.66 -5.78
N GLN A 234 -28.52 4.69 -4.89
CA GLN A 234 -27.70 4.82 -3.69
C GLN A 234 -26.67 3.70 -3.66
N HIS A 235 -25.51 4.00 -3.07
CA HIS A 235 -24.51 2.98 -2.83
C HIS A 235 -25.07 1.94 -1.83
N PRO A 236 -24.84 0.62 -1.99
CA PRO A 236 -25.38 -0.41 -1.10
C PRO A 236 -25.14 -0.14 0.41
N ALA A 237 -24.00 0.45 0.73
CA ALA A 237 -23.63 0.82 2.10
C ALA A 237 -24.54 1.91 2.73
N GLU A 238 -25.21 2.74 1.93
CA GLU A 238 -26.12 3.77 2.43
C GLU A 238 -27.47 3.17 2.88
N PHE A 239 -27.91 2.09 2.23
CA PHE A 239 -29.11 1.36 2.65
C PHE A 239 -28.97 0.70 4.02
N LEU A 240 -27.76 0.27 4.39
CA LEU A 240 -27.47 -0.31 5.71
C LEU A 240 -27.45 0.74 6.84
N LYS A 241 -27.25 2.02 6.53
CA LYS A 241 -27.25 3.10 7.53
C LYS A 241 -28.66 3.53 7.94
N SER A 242 -29.63 3.43 7.03
CA SER A 242 -31.01 3.88 7.23
C SER A 242 -31.74 3.25 8.44
N PRO A 243 -31.59 1.96 8.78
CA PRO A 243 -32.21 1.39 9.97
C PRO A 243 -31.58 1.90 11.27
N LEU A 244 -30.26 2.10 11.29
CA LEU A 244 -29.50 2.51 12.48
C LEU A 244 -29.79 3.96 12.90
N GLU A 245 -30.12 4.83 11.94
CA GLU A 245 -30.52 6.22 12.22
C GLU A 245 -31.96 6.32 12.74
N SER A 246 -32.89 5.49 12.26
CA SER A 246 -34.27 5.44 12.76
C SER A 246 -34.40 4.92 14.21
N ALA A 247 -33.39 4.18 14.68
CA ALA A 247 -33.31 3.71 16.06
C ALA A 247 -32.74 4.75 17.04
N ARG A 248 -32.25 5.90 16.55
CA ARG A 248 -31.89 7.04 17.41
C ARG A 248 -33.17 7.79 17.79
N LEU A 249 -33.81 7.30 18.85
CA LEU A 249 -34.79 8.05 19.63
C LEU A 249 -34.32 9.50 19.80
N GLY A 250 -35.13 10.45 19.33
CA GLY A 250 -34.83 11.88 19.41
C GLY A 250 -34.82 12.42 20.84
N PRO A 251 -34.37 13.68 21.04
CA PRO A 251 -34.06 14.26 22.35
C PRO A 251 -35.23 14.43 23.32
N SER A 252 -36.48 14.17 22.91
CA SER A 252 -37.68 14.52 23.69
C SER A 252 -38.09 13.49 24.75
N MET A 253 -37.34 12.39 24.92
CA MET A 253 -37.55 11.41 26.00
C MET A 253 -36.65 11.67 27.23
N MET A 254 -35.76 12.67 27.18
CA MET A 254 -34.93 13.11 28.31
C MET A 254 -35.57 14.28 29.07
N ARG A 255 -36.85 14.17 29.44
CA ARG A 255 -37.49 15.15 30.36
C ARG A 255 -37.99 14.54 31.67
N GLY A 256 -37.84 13.23 31.84
CA GLY A 256 -38.20 12.51 33.08
C GLY A 256 -37.04 12.26 34.03
N ALA A 257 -35.80 12.60 33.65
CA ALA A 257 -34.59 12.30 34.44
C ALA A 257 -33.99 13.53 35.15
N GLU A 258 -34.73 14.65 35.23
CA GLU A 258 -34.34 15.88 35.94
C GLU A 258 -34.98 16.03 37.34
N GLN A 259 -35.56 14.96 37.89
CA GLN A 259 -35.74 14.87 39.34
C GLN A 259 -34.86 13.75 39.86
N GLY A 260 -33.77 14.17 40.51
CA GLY A 260 -32.82 13.29 41.20
C GLY A 260 -33.46 12.60 42.39
N GLU A 261 -34.16 11.50 42.12
CA GLU A 261 -34.59 10.55 43.14
C GLU A 261 -34.15 9.14 42.75
N LEU A 262 -32.85 8.90 42.77
CA LEU A 262 -32.26 7.58 43.00
C LEU A 262 -30.76 7.84 43.19
N TYR A 263 -30.21 7.40 44.31
CA TYR A 263 -28.85 7.65 44.82
C TYR A 263 -28.67 8.88 45.74
N GLU A 264 -29.42 8.93 46.84
CA GLU A 264 -28.82 9.28 48.14
C GLU A 264 -29.69 8.73 49.29
N GLN A 265 -29.30 7.55 49.80
CA GLN A 265 -29.42 7.17 51.21
C GLN A 265 -28.52 5.97 51.40
N PHE A 266 -27.34 6.21 51.94
CA PHE A 266 -26.54 5.38 52.85
C PHE A 266 -25.10 5.88 52.83
N SER A 267 -24.85 7.00 53.52
CA SER A 267 -23.57 7.25 54.17
C SER A 267 -23.78 7.06 55.68
N ASP A 268 -23.24 5.99 56.24
CA ASP A 268 -22.29 6.14 57.35
C ASP A 268 -21.67 4.80 57.73
N GLY A 269 -20.32 4.77 57.77
CA GLY A 269 -19.57 3.59 58.21
C GLY A 269 -18.11 3.44 57.76
N ALA A 270 -17.34 4.54 57.80
CA ALA A 270 -15.90 4.64 58.10
C ALA A 270 -14.81 3.68 57.54
N LEU A 271 -13.70 4.33 57.16
CA LEU A 271 -12.26 3.93 57.19
C LEU A 271 -11.53 3.59 55.87
N ASN A 272 -10.82 4.62 55.39
CA ASN A 272 -9.40 4.68 54.97
C ASN A 272 -8.80 3.56 54.09
N ILE A 273 -8.18 3.96 52.96
CA ILE A 273 -6.71 4.00 52.76
C ILE A 273 -6.38 4.72 51.43
N SER A 274 -5.39 5.61 51.53
CA SER A 274 -4.55 6.37 50.56
C SER A 274 -4.16 5.65 49.25
N ASP A 275 -3.69 6.22 48.14
CA ASP A 275 -3.14 7.50 47.65
C ASP A 275 -3.33 7.42 46.10
N GLY A 276 -3.63 8.45 45.29
CA GLY A 276 -2.78 9.60 44.97
C GLY A 276 -2.22 9.49 43.52
N ALA A 277 -2.58 10.45 42.66
CA ALA A 277 -1.86 10.98 41.47
C ALA A 277 -2.60 10.98 40.10
N SER A 278 -3.31 12.10 39.88
CA SER A 278 -3.26 13.03 38.72
C SER A 278 -3.06 12.55 37.26
N ALA A 279 -4.02 13.01 36.45
CA ALA A 279 -4.11 13.03 34.99
C ALA A 279 -3.24 14.09 34.28
N GLN A 280 -3.16 13.99 32.94
CA GLN A 280 -3.28 15.14 32.02
C GLN A 280 -3.57 14.72 30.56
N ALA A 281 -4.31 15.58 29.84
CA ALA A 281 -4.92 15.39 28.51
C ALA A 281 -4.37 16.38 27.46
N VAL A 282 -4.51 16.08 26.15
CA VAL A 282 -4.40 17.03 25.02
C VAL A 282 -5.36 16.66 23.86
N SER A 283 -5.93 17.68 23.21
CA SER A 283 -7.03 17.71 22.19
C SER A 283 -6.68 17.33 20.73
N PRO A 284 -7.69 17.14 19.84
CA PRO A 284 -7.55 16.66 18.46
C PRO A 284 -7.72 17.75 17.36
N GLY A 285 -7.27 17.46 16.13
CA GLY A 285 -7.46 18.30 14.93
C GLY A 285 -7.47 17.53 13.60
N ASP A 286 -8.28 18.05 12.68
CA ASP A 286 -8.37 17.90 11.21
C ASP A 286 -9.22 16.79 10.54
N LEU A 287 -10.31 17.27 9.91
CA LEU A 287 -11.26 16.63 8.99
C LEU A 287 -10.99 17.14 7.55
N ALA A 288 -10.95 16.24 6.56
CA ALA A 288 -10.91 16.59 5.13
C ALA A 288 -12.19 16.12 4.39
N LYS A 289 -12.66 16.95 3.45
CA LYS A 289 -13.89 16.85 2.64
C LYS A 289 -13.73 15.93 1.39
N PRO A 290 -14.82 15.39 0.80
CA PRO A 290 -14.80 14.81 -0.54
C PRO A 290 -15.34 15.77 -1.62
N VAL A 291 -14.82 15.60 -2.85
CA VAL A 291 -15.16 16.33 -4.09
C VAL A 291 -16.01 15.41 -4.98
N VAL A 292 -17.12 15.93 -5.51
CA VAL A 292 -18.01 15.30 -6.52
C VAL A 292 -18.24 16.31 -7.63
N SER A 293 -17.95 15.97 -8.89
CA SER A 293 -18.59 16.51 -10.10
C SER A 293 -17.97 15.89 -11.36
N ASP A 294 -18.79 15.25 -12.23
CA ASP A 294 -18.78 15.41 -13.71
C ASP A 294 -19.23 14.21 -14.57
N THR A 295 -19.53 13.03 -14.01
CA THR A 295 -19.90 11.84 -14.84
C THR A 295 -21.41 11.52 -14.94
N ILE A 296 -22.31 12.43 -14.53
CA ILE A 296 -23.73 12.09 -14.30
C ILE A 296 -24.62 12.14 -15.56
N ASN A 297 -24.19 12.73 -16.67
CA ASN A 297 -25.09 12.96 -17.81
C ASN A 297 -25.13 11.87 -18.90
N SER A 298 -24.30 10.82 -18.87
CA SER A 298 -24.28 9.82 -19.97
C SER A 298 -25.09 8.54 -19.70
N LEU A 299 -25.57 8.30 -18.47
CA LEU A 299 -26.28 7.07 -18.10
C LEU A 299 -27.81 7.12 -18.33
N ALA A 300 -28.37 8.27 -18.70
CA ALA A 300 -29.81 8.44 -18.85
C ALA A 300 -30.37 7.91 -20.18
N ASP A 301 -29.55 7.79 -21.24
CA ASP A 301 -30.06 7.49 -22.58
C ASP A 301 -30.04 5.99 -22.97
N THR A 302 -29.28 5.14 -22.26
CA THR A 302 -29.06 3.74 -22.70
C THR A 302 -30.14 2.76 -22.23
N LEU A 303 -31.01 3.13 -21.29
CA LEU A 303 -32.02 2.22 -20.70
C LEU A 303 -33.35 2.12 -21.46
N VAL A 304 -33.49 2.76 -22.63
CA VAL A 304 -34.73 2.67 -23.45
C VAL A 304 -34.64 1.61 -24.55
N ALA A 305 -33.45 1.05 -24.85
CA ALA A 305 -33.25 0.21 -26.02
C ALA A 305 -32.73 -1.20 -25.69
N LYS A 306 -33.43 -1.95 -24.82
CA LYS A 306 -33.46 -3.44 -24.84
C LYS A 306 -34.37 -3.98 -23.72
N SER A 307 -35.65 -4.09 -24.03
CA SER A 307 -36.52 -5.22 -23.67
C SER A 307 -37.67 -5.21 -24.66
#